data_AF-A0A5B0MCW6-F1
#
_entry.id   AF-A0A5B0MCW6-F1
#
_cell.length_a   1.000
_cell.length_b   1.000
_cell.length_c   1.000
_cell.angle_alpha   90.00
_cell.angle_beta   90.00
_cell.angle_gamma   90.00
#
_symmetry.space_group_name_H-M   'P 1'
#
loop_
_entity.id
_entity.type
_entity.pdbx_description
1 polymer ?
#
loop_
_entity_poly.entity_id
_entity_poly.type
_entity_poly.pdbx_seq_one_letter_code
_entity_poly.pdbx_strand_id
1 'polypeptide(L)'
;MIPNGYSVRLKDFLQTLSGKNPDDMEFDCSDEEYRNKLLDHGQVFFNHFTRISYTPSATDFLELLYRGVAAQCKDQQPGLDNLFTIYLAPPSTSHYSKLDLSNITFCGVQTKNRMGSVRMDESHHWSKSFAEIEGINNPYLILLFSLKATSSQVTWKPPELKEDAQRVAYQFVLRLKCALG
;
A
#
# COMPACT_ATOMS: atom_id res chain seq x y z
N MET A 1 -9.16 19.15 -3.27
CA MET A 1 -9.51 18.16 -4.31
C MET A 1 -8.24 17.68 -4.98
N ILE A 2 -8.09 16.38 -5.26
CA ILE A 2 -7.05 15.91 -6.17
C ILE A 2 -7.44 16.43 -7.56
N PRO A 3 -6.67 17.36 -8.15
CA PRO A 3 -7.10 18.01 -9.37
C PRO A 3 -7.26 16.98 -10.49
N ASN A 4 -8.39 17.07 -11.20
CA ASN A 4 -8.70 16.32 -12.42
C ASN A 4 -8.94 14.81 -12.26
N GLY A 5 -9.31 14.33 -11.06
CA GLY A 5 -9.51 12.90 -10.80
C GLY A 5 -10.63 12.57 -9.81
N TYR A 6 -11.38 11.49 -10.06
CA TYR A 6 -12.23 10.88 -9.05
C TYR A 6 -11.36 9.97 -8.17
N SER A 7 -11.11 10.40 -6.94
CA SER A 7 -10.49 9.52 -5.94
C SER A 7 -11.47 8.46 -5.47
N VAL A 8 -10.96 7.30 -5.11
CA VAL A 8 -11.75 6.20 -4.54
C VAL A 8 -11.35 6.00 -3.09
N ARG A 9 -12.31 5.62 -2.24
CA ARG A 9 -11.99 5.23 -0.86
C ARG A 9 -11.09 3.99 -0.91
N LEU A 10 -10.07 3.96 -0.07
CA LEU A 10 -9.16 2.82 0.06
C LEU A 10 -9.93 1.54 0.37
N LYS A 11 -10.95 1.63 1.22
CA LYS A 11 -11.87 0.54 1.51
C LYS A 11 -12.54 -0.02 0.25
N ASP A 12 -13.13 0.82 -0.60
CA ASP A 12 -13.78 0.38 -1.84
C ASP A 12 -12.78 -0.24 -2.82
N PHE A 13 -11.56 0.32 -2.89
CA PHE A 13 -10.47 -0.21 -3.70
C PHE A 13 -10.07 -1.62 -3.24
N LEU A 14 -9.85 -1.82 -1.94
CA LEU A 14 -9.49 -3.13 -1.37
C LEU A 14 -10.63 -4.13 -1.50
N GLN A 15 -11.88 -3.70 -1.36
CA GLN A 15 -13.06 -4.53 -1.57
C GLN A 15 -13.13 -5.02 -3.02
N THR A 16 -12.91 -4.13 -3.97
CA THR A 16 -12.91 -4.45 -5.41
C THR A 16 -11.78 -5.43 -5.74
N LEU A 17 -10.60 -5.23 -5.17
CA LEU A 17 -9.43 -6.06 -5.41
C LEU A 17 -9.54 -7.47 -4.77
N SER A 18 -10.14 -7.56 -3.58
CA SER A 18 -10.24 -8.81 -2.81
C SER A 18 -11.53 -9.60 -3.03
N GLY A 19 -12.60 -8.94 -3.43
CA GLY A 19 -13.96 -9.47 -3.39
C GLY A 19 -14.52 -9.65 -1.96
N LYS A 20 -13.84 -9.12 -0.94
CA LYS A 20 -14.21 -9.24 0.48
C LYS A 20 -14.48 -7.87 1.08
N ASN A 21 -15.32 -7.81 2.12
CA ASN A 21 -15.46 -6.60 2.91
C ASN A 21 -14.15 -6.33 3.68
N PRO A 22 -13.53 -5.14 3.55
CA PRO A 22 -12.28 -4.83 4.25
C PRO A 22 -12.38 -4.80 5.78
N ASP A 23 -13.57 -4.64 6.36
CA ASP A 23 -13.74 -4.73 7.81
C ASP A 23 -13.53 -6.17 8.31
N ASP A 24 -13.78 -7.16 7.45
CA ASP A 24 -13.65 -8.60 7.75
C ASP A 24 -12.28 -9.16 7.32
N MET A 25 -11.39 -8.32 6.77
CA MET A 25 -10.06 -8.72 6.33
C MET A 25 -9.10 -8.79 7.53
N GLU A 26 -8.39 -9.91 7.68
CA GLU A 26 -7.35 -10.08 8.70
C GLU A 26 -6.05 -9.36 8.27
N PHE A 27 -5.90 -8.10 8.67
CA PHE A 27 -4.66 -7.34 8.50
C PHE A 27 -3.65 -7.67 9.61
N ASP A 28 -2.36 -7.70 9.25
CA ASP A 28 -1.25 -7.68 10.20
C ASP A 28 -0.94 -6.22 10.57
N CYS A 29 -1.25 -5.84 11.80
CA CYS A 29 -0.94 -4.52 12.34
C CYS A 29 -0.73 -4.63 13.86
N SER A 30 0.12 -3.76 14.39
CA SER A 30 0.39 -3.70 15.84
C SER A 30 -0.75 -3.07 16.64
N ASP A 31 -1.53 -2.20 15.99
CA ASP A 31 -2.67 -1.48 16.54
C ASP A 31 -3.78 -1.38 15.49
N GLU A 32 -5.02 -1.68 15.89
CA GLU A 32 -6.17 -1.58 14.99
C GLU A 32 -6.53 -0.13 14.63
N GLU A 33 -6.13 0.85 15.44
CA GLU A 33 -6.33 2.27 15.12
C GLU A 33 -5.63 2.65 13.80
N TYR A 34 -4.46 2.07 13.52
CA TYR A 34 -3.72 2.28 12.28
C TYR A 34 -4.48 1.76 11.06
N ARG A 35 -5.06 0.55 11.18
CA ARG A 35 -5.92 -0.04 10.14
C ARG A 35 -7.16 0.83 9.92
N ASN A 36 -7.86 1.19 10.99
CA ASN A 36 -9.10 1.96 10.91
C ASN A 36 -8.85 3.34 10.29
N LYS A 37 -7.77 4.03 10.68
CA LYS A 37 -7.37 5.31 10.08
C LYS A 37 -7.17 5.20 8.57
N LEU A 38 -6.53 4.13 8.09
CA LEU A 38 -6.35 3.89 6.66
C LEU A 38 -7.68 3.61 5.95
N LEU A 39 -8.53 2.74 6.50
CA LEU A 39 -9.79 2.34 5.85
C LEU A 39 -10.83 3.46 5.84
N ASP A 40 -10.92 4.25 6.91
CA ASP A 40 -11.94 5.29 7.09
C ASP A 40 -11.60 6.57 6.31
N HIS A 41 -10.32 6.94 6.26
CA HIS A 41 -9.88 8.21 5.68
C HIS A 41 -9.11 8.06 4.37
N GLY A 42 -8.62 6.86 4.05
CA GLY A 42 -7.77 6.64 2.88
C GLY A 42 -8.50 6.91 1.57
N GLN A 43 -7.91 7.76 0.74
CA GLN A 43 -8.29 8.02 -0.64
C GLN A 43 -7.13 7.63 -1.54
N VAL A 44 -7.43 6.88 -2.60
CA VAL A 44 -6.46 6.47 -3.62
C VAL A 44 -6.86 7.09 -4.95
N PHE A 45 -5.88 7.60 -5.68
CA PHE A 45 -6.07 8.09 -7.04
C PHE A 45 -4.83 7.86 -7.89
N PHE A 46 -5.02 7.20 -9.02
CA PHE A 46 -4.06 7.10 -10.10
C PHE A 46 -4.82 6.75 -11.40
N ASN A 47 -4.26 7.11 -12.55
CA ASN A 47 -4.80 6.79 -13.87
C ASN A 47 -3.75 6.13 -14.79
N HIS A 48 -2.47 6.15 -14.41
CA HIS A 48 -1.40 5.46 -15.14
C HIS A 48 -0.28 5.02 -14.20
N PHE A 49 0.54 4.09 -14.69
CA PHE A 49 1.78 3.66 -14.02
C PHE A 49 2.98 4.34 -14.67
N THR A 50 3.97 4.71 -13.86
CA THR A 50 5.25 5.22 -14.34
C THR A 50 6.40 4.53 -13.61
N ARG A 51 7.41 4.08 -14.35
CA ARG A 51 8.64 3.55 -13.76
C ARG A 51 9.48 4.71 -13.21
N ILE A 52 9.87 4.60 -11.94
CA ILE A 52 10.76 5.56 -11.28
C ILE A 52 12.13 4.93 -11.03
N SER A 53 13.15 5.77 -10.95
CA SER A 53 14.54 5.37 -10.68
C SER A 53 15.06 5.91 -9.34
N TYR A 54 14.16 6.44 -8.51
CA TYR A 54 14.43 7.06 -7.22
C TYR A 54 13.42 6.56 -6.18
N THR A 55 13.72 6.76 -4.90
CA THR A 55 12.78 6.48 -3.80
C THR A 55 11.93 7.73 -3.51
N PRO A 56 10.60 7.67 -3.58
CA PRO A 56 9.75 8.82 -3.28
C PRO A 56 9.77 9.21 -1.80
N SER A 57 9.94 10.50 -1.53
CA SER A 57 9.60 11.11 -0.24
C SER A 57 8.10 11.46 -0.16
N ALA A 58 7.63 11.90 1.00
CA ALA A 58 6.26 12.43 1.16
C ALA A 58 5.92 13.54 0.14
N THR A 59 6.88 14.42 -0.18
CA THR A 59 6.70 15.50 -1.16
C THR A 59 6.53 14.94 -2.56
N ASP A 60 7.32 13.92 -2.92
CA ASP A 60 7.20 13.25 -4.21
C ASP A 60 5.86 12.51 -4.32
N PHE A 61 5.42 11.84 -3.26
CA PHE A 61 4.10 11.19 -3.23
C PHE A 61 2.95 12.18 -3.46
N LEU A 62 3.04 13.39 -2.90
CA LEU A 62 2.07 14.44 -3.16
C LEU A 62 2.09 14.86 -4.64
N GLU A 63 3.26 15.00 -5.26
CA GLU A 63 3.37 15.28 -6.70
C GLU A 63 2.81 14.14 -7.56
N LEU A 64 3.14 12.89 -7.23
CA LEU A 64 2.62 11.70 -7.91
C LEU A 64 1.09 11.65 -7.83
N LEU A 65 0.51 12.00 -6.67
CA LEU A 65 -0.93 12.10 -6.49
C LEU A 65 -1.54 13.19 -7.39
N TYR A 66 -0.93 14.38 -7.42
CA TYR A 66 -1.35 15.47 -8.31
C TYR A 66 -1.32 15.07 -9.79
N ARG A 67 -0.40 14.19 -10.17
CA ARG A 67 -0.22 13.69 -11.54
C ARG A 67 -1.04 12.43 -11.84
N GLY A 68 -1.68 11.82 -10.83
CA GLY A 68 -2.39 10.55 -10.97
C GLY A 68 -1.47 9.37 -11.28
N VAL A 69 -0.26 9.36 -10.73
CA VAL A 69 0.76 8.34 -11.00
C VAL A 69 0.77 7.29 -9.90
N ALA A 70 0.68 6.02 -10.29
CA ALA A 70 1.20 4.90 -9.50
C ALA A 70 2.65 4.63 -9.91
N ALA A 71 3.56 4.53 -8.94
CA ALA A 71 4.97 4.35 -9.21
C ALA A 71 5.33 2.87 -9.28
N GLN A 72 6.05 2.48 -10.33
CA GLN A 72 6.70 1.19 -10.43
C GLN A 72 8.18 1.37 -10.07
N CYS A 73 8.63 0.69 -9.02
CA CYS A 73 10.01 0.75 -8.57
C CYS A 73 10.94 0.06 -9.57
N LYS A 74 12.23 0.39 -9.50
CA LYS A 74 13.21 -0.26 -10.36
C LYS A 74 13.42 -1.69 -9.90
N ASP A 75 13.43 -2.62 -10.86
CA ASP A 75 13.81 -4.01 -10.62
C ASP A 75 15.10 -4.11 -9.80
N GLN A 76 15.13 -5.04 -8.84
CA GLN A 76 16.27 -5.33 -7.95
C GLN A 76 16.59 -4.25 -6.90
N GLN A 77 15.78 -3.19 -6.77
CA GLN A 77 15.84 -2.39 -5.55
C GLN A 77 15.28 -3.20 -4.37
N PRO A 78 15.94 -3.17 -3.20
CA PRO A 78 15.37 -3.74 -1.98
C PRO A 78 14.03 -3.04 -1.65
N GLY A 79 13.06 -3.81 -1.15
CA GLY A 79 11.81 -3.23 -0.63
C GLY A 79 10.58 -3.64 -1.44
N LEU A 80 10.03 -2.69 -2.21
CA LEU A 80 8.67 -2.72 -2.76
C LEU A 80 8.68 -2.62 -4.29
N ASP A 81 7.79 -3.34 -4.96
CA ASP A 81 7.73 -3.37 -6.43
C ASP A 81 6.89 -2.23 -7.02
N ASN A 82 5.78 -1.86 -6.36
CA ASN A 82 4.95 -0.72 -6.76
C ASN A 82 4.53 0.11 -5.54
N LEU A 83 4.28 1.39 -5.77
CA LEU A 83 3.85 2.35 -4.76
C LEU A 83 2.63 3.13 -5.25
N PHE A 84 1.61 3.25 -4.41
CA PHE A 84 0.44 4.09 -4.63
C PHE A 84 0.38 5.15 -3.54
N THR A 85 0.15 6.41 -3.90
CA THR A 85 -0.11 7.43 -2.89
C THR A 85 -1.50 7.20 -2.27
N ILE A 86 -1.57 7.27 -0.94
CA ILE A 86 -2.83 7.35 -0.19
C ILE A 86 -2.89 8.75 0.43
N TYR A 87 -4.01 9.44 0.22
CA TYR A 87 -4.31 10.68 0.93
C TYR A 87 -5.33 10.40 2.05
N LEU A 88 -5.00 10.75 3.29
CA LEU A 88 -5.91 10.62 4.43
C LEU A 88 -6.83 11.84 4.50
N ALA A 89 -8.04 11.71 3.97
CA ALA A 89 -9.02 12.78 3.92
C ALA A 89 -9.54 13.13 5.33
N PRO A 90 -9.40 14.39 5.79
CA PRO A 90 -9.94 14.79 7.08
C PRO A 90 -11.48 14.76 7.08
N PRO A 91 -12.12 14.48 8.23
CA PRO A 91 -13.58 14.29 8.34
C PRO A 91 -14.44 15.46 7.84
N SER A 92 -13.90 16.69 7.87
CA SER A 92 -14.64 17.93 7.66
C SER A 92 -14.02 18.83 6.59
N THR A 93 -13.46 18.26 5.53
CA THR A 93 -12.90 19.08 4.45
C THR A 93 -13.97 19.52 3.46
N SER A 94 -14.14 20.83 3.34
CA SER A 94 -14.80 21.43 2.17
C SER A 94 -14.04 21.01 0.91
N HIS A 95 -14.76 20.79 -0.20
CA HIS A 95 -14.21 20.22 -1.44
C HIS A 95 -13.05 21.04 -2.07
N TYR A 96 -12.70 22.21 -1.53
CA TYR A 96 -11.78 23.19 -2.11
C TYR A 96 -10.48 23.44 -1.32
N SER A 97 -10.19 22.72 -0.23
CA SER A 97 -8.92 22.89 0.47
C SER A 97 -7.73 22.27 -0.29
N LYS A 98 -6.59 22.98 -0.28
CA LYS A 98 -5.30 22.50 -0.78
C LYS A 98 -4.91 21.22 -0.05
N LEU A 99 -4.36 20.24 -0.76
CA LEU A 99 -3.88 19.00 -0.14
C LEU A 99 -2.72 19.33 0.82
N ASP A 100 -2.78 18.72 2.00
CA ASP A 100 -1.76 18.84 3.04
C ASP A 100 -0.81 17.65 2.98
N LEU A 101 0.48 17.95 3.00
CA LEU A 101 1.55 16.96 3.05
C LEU A 101 1.45 16.07 4.30
N SER A 102 0.97 16.62 5.42
CA SER A 102 0.80 15.88 6.68
C SER A 102 -0.20 14.72 6.60
N ASN A 103 -1.06 14.73 5.58
CA ASN A 103 -2.08 13.69 5.32
C ASN A 103 -1.65 12.68 4.25
N ILE A 104 -0.40 12.77 3.76
CA ILE A 104 0.13 11.82 2.78
C ILE A 104 0.63 10.55 3.49
N THR A 105 0.32 9.42 2.87
CA THR A 105 0.90 8.11 3.15
C THR A 105 0.94 7.30 1.85
N PHE A 106 1.27 6.01 1.90
CA PHE A 106 1.39 5.18 0.72
C PHE A 106 0.88 3.74 0.95
N CYS A 107 0.58 3.08 -0.17
CA CYS A 107 0.45 1.65 -0.28
C CYS A 107 1.67 1.10 -1.02
N GLY A 108 2.46 0.25 -0.36
CA GLY A 108 3.51 -0.53 -0.98
C GLY A 108 3.01 -1.88 -1.44
N VAL A 109 3.37 -2.31 -2.64
CA VAL A 109 3.05 -3.64 -3.16
C VAL A 109 4.32 -4.45 -3.30
N GLN A 110 4.30 -5.66 -2.73
CA GLN A 110 5.27 -6.70 -3.04
C GLN A 110 4.58 -7.86 -3.77
N THR A 111 5.10 -8.23 -4.92
CA THR A 111 4.66 -9.37 -5.71
C THR A 111 5.66 -10.52 -5.55
N LYS A 112 5.15 -11.71 -5.25
CA LYS A 112 5.95 -12.94 -5.20
C LYS A 112 5.34 -13.97 -6.15
N ASN A 113 6.11 -14.32 -7.18
CA ASN A 113 5.75 -15.31 -8.20
C ASN A 113 6.61 -16.58 -8.07
N ARG A 114 6.60 -17.20 -6.89
CA ARG A 114 7.31 -18.46 -6.62
C ARG A 114 6.31 -19.56 -6.29
N MET A 115 6.56 -20.77 -6.78
CA MET A 115 5.82 -21.95 -6.35
C MET A 115 6.31 -22.35 -4.95
N GLY A 116 5.38 -22.65 -4.03
CA GLY A 116 5.68 -22.99 -2.64
C GLY A 116 5.25 -21.91 -1.64
N SER A 117 5.78 -21.97 -0.41
CA SER A 117 5.53 -20.96 0.61
C SER A 117 6.23 -19.64 0.27
N VAL A 118 5.55 -18.52 0.54
CA VAL A 118 6.22 -17.22 0.49
C VAL A 118 7.26 -17.16 1.60
N ARG A 119 8.48 -16.74 1.24
CA ARG A 119 9.55 -16.41 2.17
C ARG A 119 9.16 -15.20 3.01
N MET A 120 8.46 -15.47 4.11
CA MET A 120 8.03 -14.45 5.07
C MET A 120 9.17 -14.04 6.01
N ASP A 121 10.29 -14.74 5.99
CA ASP A 121 11.52 -14.35 6.68
C ASP A 121 11.94 -12.93 6.29
N GLU A 122 11.75 -12.53 5.03
CA GLU A 122 12.11 -11.19 4.53
C GLU A 122 11.00 -10.13 4.78
N SER A 123 9.85 -10.49 5.38
CA SER A 123 8.72 -9.56 5.49
C SER A 123 8.94 -8.38 6.43
N HIS A 124 9.94 -8.44 7.31
CA HIS A 124 10.36 -7.30 8.14
C HIS A 124 11.00 -6.17 7.30
N HIS A 125 11.53 -6.49 6.11
CA HIS A 125 12.08 -5.53 5.15
C HIS A 125 11.01 -4.80 4.32
N TRP A 126 9.74 -5.24 4.36
CA TRP A 126 8.66 -4.51 3.70
C TRP A 126 8.17 -3.43 4.65
N SER A 127 8.94 -2.35 4.71
CA SER A 127 8.72 -1.20 5.58
C SER A 127 9.16 0.08 4.88
N LYS A 128 8.72 1.24 5.37
CA LYS A 128 9.14 2.53 4.77
C LYS A 128 10.63 2.77 5.00
N SER A 129 11.16 2.43 6.17
CA SER A 129 12.56 2.73 6.49
C SER A 129 13.54 1.85 5.71
N PHE A 130 13.21 0.56 5.51
CA PHE A 130 14.03 -0.30 4.66
C PHE A 130 13.97 0.10 3.18
N ALA A 131 12.83 0.63 2.74
CA ALA A 131 12.69 1.21 1.40
C ALA A 131 13.25 2.63 1.28
N GLU A 132 13.82 3.20 2.36
CA GLU A 132 14.36 4.57 2.44
C GLU A 132 13.30 5.67 2.14
N ILE A 133 12.02 5.38 2.39
CA ILE A 133 10.92 6.33 2.19
C ILE A 133 10.85 7.30 3.37
N GLU A 134 11.12 8.57 3.10
CA GLU A 134 11.18 9.62 4.12
C GLU A 134 9.93 10.50 4.16
N GLY A 135 9.71 11.16 5.32
CA GLY A 135 8.66 12.17 5.51
C GLY A 135 7.25 11.60 5.76
N ILE A 136 7.09 10.27 5.85
CA ILE A 136 5.80 9.62 6.13
C ILE A 136 5.66 9.36 7.64
N ASN A 137 4.75 10.10 8.28
CA ASN A 137 4.45 9.98 9.72
C ASN A 137 3.13 9.26 10.02
N ASN A 138 2.37 8.94 8.97
CA ASN A 138 1.10 8.24 9.06
C ASN A 138 1.28 6.72 8.98
N PRO A 139 0.26 5.94 9.39
CA PRO A 139 0.17 4.54 9.04
C PRO A 139 0.26 4.35 7.53
N TYR A 140 0.87 3.26 7.10
CA TYR A 140 1.03 2.93 5.69
C TYR A 140 0.66 1.47 5.45
N LEU A 141 0.24 1.19 4.22
CA LEU A 141 -0.29 -0.11 3.83
C LEU A 141 0.77 -0.89 3.05
N ILE A 142 0.95 -2.17 3.35
CA ILE A 142 1.74 -3.11 2.57
C ILE A 142 0.84 -4.24 2.06
N LEU A 143 0.81 -4.44 0.75
CA LEU A 143 0.08 -5.53 0.12
C LEU A 143 1.06 -6.54 -0.47
N LEU A 144 0.96 -7.79 0.00
CA LEU A 144 1.69 -8.91 -0.57
C LEU A 144 0.79 -9.66 -1.57
N PHE A 145 1.19 -9.71 -2.84
CA PHE A 145 0.54 -10.51 -3.87
C PHE A 145 1.29 -11.83 -4.09
N SER A 146 0.69 -12.92 -3.64
CA SER A 146 1.20 -14.27 -3.77
C SER A 146 0.51 -14.99 -4.93
N LEU A 147 1.15 -14.98 -6.11
CA LEU A 147 0.52 -15.43 -7.36
C LEU A 147 0.49 -16.96 -7.57
N LYS A 148 1.35 -17.69 -6.85
CA LYS A 148 1.50 -19.16 -6.97
C LYS A 148 1.60 -19.86 -5.61
N ALA A 149 1.21 -19.17 -4.54
CA ALA A 149 1.28 -19.74 -3.19
C ALA A 149 0.21 -20.83 -3.01
N THR A 150 0.60 -21.92 -2.37
CA THR A 150 -0.30 -23.04 -2.04
C THR A 150 -0.96 -22.88 -0.67
N SER A 151 -0.37 -22.07 0.21
CA SER A 151 -0.91 -21.71 1.53
C SER A 151 -1.36 -20.25 1.58
N SER A 152 -2.46 -20.01 2.29
CA SER A 152 -2.97 -18.68 2.61
C SER A 152 -2.55 -18.17 3.99
N GLN A 153 -1.93 -19.02 4.81
CA GLN A 153 -1.43 -18.61 6.12
C GLN A 153 -0.01 -18.10 5.98
N VAL A 154 0.17 -16.83 6.35
CA VAL A 154 1.47 -16.19 6.50
C VAL A 154 1.61 -15.63 7.90
N THR A 155 2.80 -15.80 8.47
CA THR A 155 3.19 -15.12 9.70
C THR A 155 4.11 -13.98 9.32
N TRP A 156 3.59 -12.76 9.40
CA TRP A 156 4.37 -11.56 9.16
C TRP A 156 5.42 -11.38 10.26
N LYS A 157 6.61 -10.96 9.87
CA LYS A 157 7.64 -10.52 10.81
C LYS A 157 7.46 -9.02 11.02
N PRO A 158 7.45 -8.54 12.27
CA PRO A 158 7.34 -7.11 12.53
C PRO A 158 8.55 -6.39 11.92
N PRO A 159 8.40 -5.11 11.52
CA PRO A 159 9.54 -4.29 11.12
C PRO A 159 10.60 -4.21 12.22
N GLU A 160 11.87 -4.04 11.82
CA GLU A 160 12.98 -3.95 12.78
C GLU A 160 12.98 -2.62 13.54
N LEU A 161 12.61 -1.54 12.85
CA LEU A 161 12.65 -0.18 13.39
C LEU A 161 11.29 0.22 13.98
N LYS A 162 11.31 0.87 15.15
CA LYS A 162 10.09 1.30 15.85
C LYS A 162 9.27 2.33 15.06
N GLU A 163 9.92 3.13 14.22
CA GLU A 163 9.26 4.12 13.36
C GLU A 163 8.38 3.49 12.28
N ASP A 164 8.54 2.19 12.03
CA ASP A 164 7.73 1.38 11.14
C ASP A 164 6.57 0.66 11.86
N ALA A 165 6.39 0.87 13.17
CA ALA A 165 5.36 0.18 13.95
C ALA A 165 3.93 0.41 13.44
N GLN A 166 3.71 1.51 12.71
CA GLN A 166 2.41 1.86 12.10
C GLN A 166 2.13 1.14 10.77
N ARG A 167 2.96 0.15 10.40
CA ARG A 167 2.71 -0.70 9.22
C ARG A 167 1.44 -1.51 9.40
N VAL A 168 0.58 -1.45 8.39
CA VAL A 168 -0.56 -2.34 8.21
C VAL A 168 -0.30 -3.20 6.99
N ALA A 169 -0.42 -4.52 7.10
CA ALA A 169 -0.07 -5.44 6.03
C ALA A 169 -1.20 -6.43 5.72
N TYR A 170 -1.34 -6.81 4.45
CA TYR A 170 -2.32 -7.81 4.01
C TYR A 170 -1.78 -8.66 2.88
N GLN A 171 -2.15 -9.95 2.85
CA GLN A 171 -1.79 -10.88 1.79
C GLN A 171 -2.96 -11.20 0.87
N PHE A 172 -2.77 -10.93 -0.42
CA PHE A 172 -3.58 -11.46 -1.50
C PHE A 172 -3.03 -12.80 -1.99
N VAL A 173 -3.85 -13.84 -1.91
CA VAL A 173 -3.51 -15.16 -2.48
C VAL A 173 -4.27 -15.31 -3.78
N LEU A 174 -3.57 -15.11 -4.90
CA LEU A 174 -4.15 -15.28 -6.22
C LEU A 174 -3.82 -16.68 -6.70
N ARG A 175 -4.81 -17.57 -6.74
CA ARG A 175 -4.69 -18.84 -7.45
C ARG A 175 -5.01 -18.57 -8.91
N LEU A 176 -3.98 -18.40 -9.74
CA LEU A 176 -4.14 -18.47 -11.18
C LEU A 176 -4.62 -19.89 -11.54
N LYS A 177 -5.94 -20.09 -11.58
CA LYS A 177 -6.52 -21.17 -12.35
C LYS A 177 -6.32 -20.77 -13.81
N CYS A 178 -5.17 -21.09 -14.40
CA CYS A 178 -5.08 -21.14 -15.85
C CYS A 178 -6.14 -22.16 -16.28
N ALA A 179 -7.26 -21.67 -16.80
CA ALA A 179 -8.15 -22.46 -17.61
C ALA A 179 -7.37 -22.78 -18.90
N LEU A 180 -6.62 -23.88 -18.85
CA LEU A 180 -6.20 -24.57 -20.05
C LEU A 180 -7.48 -25.21 -20.61
N GLY A 181 -8.09 -24.51 -21.55
CA GLY A 181 -9.02 -25.11 -22.51
C GLY A 181 -8.24 -25.88 -23.58
#